data_AF-A0A519JNE1-F1
#
_entry.id   AF-A0A519JNE1-F1
#
_cell.length_a   1.000
_cell.length_b   1.000
_cell.length_c   1.000
_cell.angle_alpha   90.00
_cell.angle_beta   90.00
_cell.angle_gamma   90.00
#
_symmetry.space_group_name_H-M   'P 1'
#
loop_
_entity.id
_entity.type
_entity.pdbx_description
1 polymer ?
#
loop_
_entity_poly.entity_id
_entity_poly.type
_entity_poly.pdbx_seq_one_letter_code
_entity_poly.pdbx_strand_id
1 'polypeptide(L)'
;LKQPSPAGAAVGPKRLFVVAGGVAANRTVRATLEAVATKNGFAFLAPPMAYCTDNAAMIALAGAERLRKGLVSDIDTAARPRWPLDEQKALADPAHKPGRKGAKA
;
A
#
# COMPACT_ATOMS: atom_id res chain seq x y z
N LEU A 1 3.77 2.89 -19.62
CA LEU A 1 2.48 2.32 -19.15
C LEU A 1 1.36 3.26 -19.60
N LYS A 2 0.66 2.91 -20.67
CA LYS A 2 -0.37 3.75 -21.29
C LYS A 2 -1.64 3.64 -20.42
N GLN A 3 -1.99 4.71 -19.69
CA GLN A 3 -3.27 4.74 -18.98
C GLN A 3 -4.41 4.94 -20.01
N PRO A 4 -5.56 4.27 -19.87
CA PRO A 4 -6.71 4.56 -20.70
C PRO A 4 -7.29 5.93 -20.31
N SER A 5 -7.54 6.79 -21.30
CA SER A 5 -8.22 8.07 -21.14
C SER A 5 -9.74 7.85 -21.10
N PRO A 6 -10.49 8.28 -20.07
CA PRO A 6 -11.93 8.31 -20.14
C PRO A 6 -12.40 9.64 -20.76
N ALA A 7 -13.25 9.52 -21.78
CA ALA A 7 -13.95 10.62 -22.40
C ALA A 7 -14.94 11.30 -21.43
N GLY A 8 -15.01 12.63 -21.55
CA GLY A 8 -16.10 13.55 -21.22
C GLY A 8 -17.14 13.18 -20.15
N ALA A 9 -16.97 13.72 -18.94
CA ALA A 9 -18.01 14.38 -18.13
C ALA A 9 -17.33 15.11 -16.96
N ALA A 10 -17.73 16.35 -16.68
CA ALA A 10 -17.23 17.10 -15.53
C ALA A 10 -17.71 16.43 -14.23
N VAL A 11 -16.83 15.65 -13.63
CA VAL A 11 -17.06 14.89 -12.41
C VAL A 11 -16.16 15.51 -11.34
N GLY A 12 -16.75 16.04 -10.26
CA GLY A 12 -15.98 16.48 -9.08
C GLY A 12 -15.04 15.37 -8.58
N PRO A 13 -13.96 15.67 -7.83
CA PRO A 13 -12.89 14.72 -7.59
C PRO A 13 -13.43 13.40 -6.98
N LYS A 14 -13.46 12.34 -7.79
CA LYS A 14 -13.84 11.00 -7.34
C LYS A 14 -12.74 10.51 -6.39
N ARG A 15 -13.14 10.13 -5.17
CA ARG A 15 -12.25 9.44 -4.24
C ARG A 15 -11.76 8.15 -4.88
N LEU A 16 -10.47 7.86 -4.74
CA LEU A 16 -9.83 6.68 -5.32
C LEU A 16 -9.82 5.54 -4.30
N PHE A 17 -10.40 4.40 -4.66
CA PHE A 17 -10.31 3.16 -3.92
C PHE A 17 -9.18 2.31 -4.50
N VAL A 18 -8.13 2.10 -3.70
CA VAL A 18 -6.93 1.35 -4.09
C VAL A 18 -6.91 0.00 -3.37
N VAL A 19 -6.60 -1.06 -4.12
CA VAL A 19 -6.40 -2.41 -3.56
C VAL A 19 -4.95 -2.83 -3.81
N ALA A 20 -4.29 -3.34 -2.78
CA ALA A 20 -2.91 -3.80 -2.82
C ALA A 20 -2.75 -5.16 -2.11
N GLY A 21 -1.58 -5.78 -2.24
CA GLY A 21 -1.26 -7.09 -1.69
C GLY A 21 -1.66 -8.25 -2.61
N GLY A 22 -1.20 -9.46 -2.29
CA GLY A 22 -1.36 -10.64 -3.15
C GLY A 22 -2.82 -10.97 -3.47
N VAL A 23 -3.77 -10.67 -2.57
CA VAL A 23 -5.21 -10.87 -2.80
C VAL A 23 -5.73 -9.96 -3.93
N ALA A 24 -5.10 -8.81 -4.18
CA ALA A 24 -5.42 -7.93 -5.31
C ALA A 24 -5.15 -8.59 -6.69
N ALA A 25 -4.34 -9.66 -6.71
CA ALA A 25 -4.10 -10.46 -7.91
C ALA A 25 -5.27 -11.40 -8.24
N ASN A 26 -6.20 -11.64 -7.30
CA ASN A 26 -7.36 -12.47 -7.57
C ASN A 26 -8.37 -11.72 -8.47
N ARG A 27 -8.60 -12.28 -9.67
CA ARG A 27 -9.47 -11.66 -10.70
C ARG A 27 -10.90 -11.46 -10.22
N THR A 28 -11.47 -12.44 -9.52
CA THR A 28 -12.85 -12.39 -9.01
C THR A 28 -12.99 -11.33 -7.93
N VAL A 29 -12.06 -11.29 -6.97
CA VAL A 29 -12.06 -10.26 -5.92
C VAL A 29 -11.92 -8.86 -6.52
N ARG A 30 -10.98 -8.68 -7.46
CA ARG A 30 -10.76 -7.41 -8.15
C ARG A 30 -12.01 -6.91 -8.87
N ALA A 31 -12.65 -7.76 -9.67
CA ALA A 31 -13.86 -7.38 -10.42
C ALA A 31 -15.03 -7.00 -9.48
N THR A 32 -15.21 -7.76 -8.40
CA THR A 32 -16.24 -7.46 -7.39
C THR A 32 -15.99 -6.11 -6.71
N LEU A 33 -14.74 -5.83 -6.30
CA LEU A 33 -14.38 -4.57 -5.65
C LEU A 33 -14.51 -3.37 -6.61
N GLU A 34 -14.18 -3.53 -7.88
CA GLU A 34 -14.36 -2.49 -8.91
C GLU A 34 -15.84 -2.15 -9.13
N ALA A 35 -16.71 -3.16 -9.18
CA ALA A 35 -18.15 -2.96 -9.28
C ALA A 35 -18.71 -2.22 -8.05
N VAL A 36 -18.27 -2.60 -6.84
CA VAL A 36 -18.65 -1.92 -5.60
C VAL A 36 -18.15 -0.48 -5.58
N ALA A 37 -16.90 -0.23 -5.99
CA ALA A 37 -16.33 1.11 -6.06
C ALA A 37 -17.16 2.02 -6.99
N THR A 38 -17.45 1.51 -8.20
CA THR A 38 -18.23 2.22 -9.22
C THR A 38 -19.63 2.55 -8.71
N LYS A 39 -20.31 1.58 -8.08
CA LYS A 39 -21.64 1.76 -7.48
C LYS A 39 -21.65 2.88 -6.42
N ASN A 40 -20.56 3.03 -5.68
CA ASN A 40 -20.44 4.04 -4.62
C ASN A 40 -19.78 5.35 -5.09
N GLY A 41 -19.57 5.53 -6.40
CA GLY A 41 -19.01 6.75 -6.97
C GLY A 41 -17.50 6.92 -6.77
N PHE A 42 -16.76 5.85 -6.46
CA PHE A 42 -15.31 5.86 -6.36
C PHE A 42 -14.66 5.54 -7.71
N ALA A 43 -13.46 6.09 -7.95
CA ALA A 43 -12.55 5.53 -8.93
C ALA A 43 -11.89 4.28 -8.34
N PHE A 44 -11.51 3.31 -9.17
CA PHE A 44 -10.87 2.07 -8.73
C PHE A 44 -9.46 1.95 -9.30
N LEU A 45 -8.50 1.52 -8.47
CA LEU A 45 -7.14 1.22 -8.91
C LEU A 45 -6.61 -0.05 -8.23
N ALA A 46 -6.14 -0.97 -9.06
CA ALA A 46 -5.33 -2.11 -8.65
C ALA A 46 -4.05 -2.12 -9.50
N PRO A 47 -2.88 -2.39 -8.91
CA PRO A 47 -1.62 -2.38 -9.64
C PRO A 47 -1.60 -3.48 -10.73
N PRO A 48 -0.67 -3.38 -11.70
CA PRO A 48 -0.35 -4.51 -12.57
C PRO A 48 0.00 -5.76 -11.77
N MET A 49 -0.33 -6.94 -12.30
CA MET A 49 -0.17 -8.22 -11.61
C MET A 49 1.24 -8.46 -11.06
N ALA A 50 2.28 -8.04 -11.80
CA ALA A 50 3.67 -8.15 -11.39
C ALA A 50 4.03 -7.37 -10.11
N TYR A 51 3.16 -6.44 -9.68
CA TYR A 51 3.37 -5.58 -8.52
C TYR A 51 2.33 -5.81 -7.41
N CYS A 52 1.44 -6.80 -7.54
CA CYS A 52 0.46 -7.11 -6.49
C CYS A 52 1.10 -7.82 -5.29
N THR A 53 2.04 -8.74 -5.54
CA THR A 53 2.76 -9.48 -4.48
C THR A 53 4.00 -8.72 -4.02
N ASP A 54 4.55 -9.11 -2.87
CA ASP A 54 5.76 -8.50 -2.31
C ASP A 54 6.90 -8.47 -3.34
N ASN A 55 7.47 -7.29 -3.56
CA ASN A 55 8.51 -7.06 -4.55
C ASN A 55 9.46 -5.93 -4.13
N ALA A 56 10.66 -5.88 -4.72
CA ALA A 56 11.63 -4.83 -4.39
C ALA A 56 11.22 -3.44 -4.90
N ALA A 57 10.41 -3.36 -5.97
CA ALA A 57 10.02 -2.08 -6.56
C ALA A 57 9.13 -1.26 -5.61
N MET A 58 8.20 -1.89 -4.89
CA MET A 58 7.39 -1.18 -3.88
C MET A 58 8.24 -0.65 -2.71
N ILE A 59 9.29 -1.39 -2.31
CA ILE A 59 10.21 -0.95 -1.26
C ILE A 59 11.05 0.24 -1.73
N ALA A 60 11.59 0.17 -2.96
CA ALA A 60 12.34 1.27 -3.56
C ALA A 60 11.50 2.55 -3.68
N LEU A 61 10.25 2.44 -4.14
CA LEU A 61 9.33 3.57 -4.24
C LEU A 61 9.01 4.18 -2.86
N ALA A 62 8.69 3.34 -1.87
CA ALA A 62 8.42 3.80 -0.52
C ALA A 62 9.65 4.50 0.10
N GLY A 63 10.85 3.96 -0.13
CA GLY A 63 12.11 4.55 0.29
C GLY A 63 12.37 5.90 -0.37
N ALA A 64 12.18 6.02 -1.69
CA ALA A 64 12.33 7.27 -2.42
C ALA A 64 11.35 8.37 -1.92
N GLU A 65 10.09 8.02 -1.66
CA GLU A 65 9.11 8.96 -1.08
C GLU A 65 9.47 9.40 0.34
N ARG A 66 10.02 8.49 1.17
CA ARG A 66 10.51 8.83 2.51
C ARG A 66 11.74 9.74 2.44
N LEU A 67 12.71 9.42 1.59
CA LEU A 67 13.91 10.23 1.38
C LEU A 67 13.55 11.65 0.90
N ARG A 68 12.60 11.77 -0.04
CA ARG A 68 12.11 13.08 -0.53
C ARG A 68 11.48 13.93 0.59
N LYS A 69 10.97 13.30 1.65
CA LYS A 69 10.45 13.97 2.85
C LYS A 69 11.53 14.25 3.91
N GLY A 70 12.79 13.94 3.63
CA GLY A 70 13.90 14.05 4.59
C GLY A 70 13.90 12.96 5.67
N LEU A 71 13.09 11.91 5.52
CA LEU A 71 13.05 10.80 6.46
C LEU A 71 14.16 9.80 6.12
N VAL A 72 15.27 9.91 6.85
CA VAL A 72 16.44 9.04 6.72
C VAL A 72 16.70 8.29 8.02
N SER A 73 17.40 7.16 7.93
CA SER A 73 17.80 6.36 9.10
C SER A 73 19.28 6.03 9.00
N ASP A 74 19.92 5.79 10.15
CA ASP A 74 21.34 5.41 10.23
C ASP A 74 21.59 3.99 9.72
N ILE A 75 22.84 3.69 9.40
CA ILE A 75 23.23 2.39 8.82
C ILE A 75 22.99 1.20 9.75
N ASP A 76 22.92 1.44 11.06
CA ASP A 76 22.66 0.45 12.12
C ASP A 76 21.17 0.29 12.46
N THR A 77 20.27 0.83 11.62
CA THR A 77 18.82 0.75 11.81
C THR A 77 18.35 -0.70 11.99
N ALA A 78 17.75 -0.99 13.15
CA ALA A 78 17.22 -2.31 13.46
C ALA A 78 15.88 -2.59 12.76
N ALA A 79 15.70 -3.83 12.31
CA ALA A 79 14.43 -4.31 11.77
C ALA A 79 13.35 -4.35 12.86
N ARG A 80 12.10 -4.03 12.49
CA ARG A 80 10.92 -4.08 13.37
C ARG A 80 9.94 -5.15 12.86
N PRO A 81 9.99 -6.40 13.37
CA PRO A 81 9.16 -7.50 12.86
C PRO A 81 7.65 -7.26 13.05
N ARG A 82 7.28 -6.50 14.08
CA ARG A 82 5.91 -6.03 14.30
C ARG A 82 5.92 -4.51 14.25
N TRP A 83 5.55 -3.98 13.10
CA TRP A 83 5.49 -2.55 12.87
C TRP A 83 4.09 -2.16 12.41
N PRO A 84 3.29 -1.49 13.26
CA PRO A 84 1.99 -0.97 12.85
C PRO A 84 2.13 -0.02 11.66
N LEU A 85 1.17 -0.07 10.73
CA LEU A 85 1.09 0.88 9.62
C LEU A 85 0.81 2.31 10.10
N ASP A 86 0.11 2.44 11.23
CA ASP A 86 -0.13 3.71 11.90
C ASP A 86 1.13 4.14 12.67
N GLU A 87 1.66 5.30 12.33
CA GLU A 87 2.92 5.81 12.90
C GLU A 87 2.76 6.22 14.38
N GLN A 88 1.60 6.77 14.77
CA GLN A 88 1.33 7.10 16.17
C GLN A 88 1.32 5.84 17.03
N LYS A 89 0.67 4.77 16.57
CA LYS A 89 0.71 3.46 17.23
C LYS A 89 2.12 2.87 17.23
N ALA A 90 2.86 3.01 16.14
CA ALA A 90 4.23 2.51 16.06
C ALA A 90 5.18 3.19 17.05
N LEU A 91 4.91 4.44 17.43
CA LEU A 91 5.67 5.20 18.44
C LEU A 91 5.18 4.93 19.87
N ALA A 92 3.86 4.87 20.08
CA ALA A 92 3.27 4.77 21.41
C ALA A 92 3.35 3.36 22.03
N ASP A 93 3.27 2.31 21.20
CA ASP A 93 3.36 0.91 21.64
C ASP A 93 4.18 0.09 20.64
N PRO A 94 5.53 0.21 20.68
CA PRO A 94 6.37 -0.58 19.81
C PRO A 94 6.20 -2.06 20.18
N ALA A 95 5.47 -2.78 19.34
CA ALA A 95 5.14 -4.20 19.49
C ALA A 95 6.38 -5.13 19.60
N HIS A 96 7.60 -4.58 19.56
CA HIS A 96 8.84 -5.28 19.85
C HIS A 96 9.80 -4.46 20.73
N LYS A 97 10.08 -4.98 21.94
CA LYS A 97 11.36 -4.72 22.63
C LYS A 97 12.44 -5.61 21.99
N PRO A 98 13.69 -5.15 21.81
CA PRO A 98 14.78 -5.98 21.28
C PRO A 98 14.92 -7.28 22.10
N GLY A 99 15.16 -8.42 21.43
CA GLY A 99 15.52 -9.70 22.08
C GLY A 99 14.40 -10.71 22.31
N ARG A 100 13.12 -10.40 22.07
CA ARG A 100 12.08 -11.44 21.95
C ARG A 100 11.97 -11.83 20.47
N LYS A 101 11.79 -13.10 20.14
CA LYS A 101 11.25 -13.49 18.83
C LYS A 101 9.73 -13.51 19.01
N GLY A 102 9.00 -12.78 18.16
CA GLY A 102 7.55 -12.94 18.13
C GLY A 102 7.18 -14.41 17.93
N ALA A 103 6.05 -14.85 18.49
CA ALA A 103 5.54 -16.20 18.26
C ALA A 103 5.52 -16.45 16.73
N LYS A 104 6.18 -17.53 16.30
CA LYS A 104 6.00 -18.01 14.93
C LYS A 104 4.53 -18.40 14.81
N ALA A 105 3.80 -17.73 13.93
CA ALA A 105 2.53 -18.23 13.41
C ALA A 105 2.81 -19.34 12.40
#